data_AF-A0A7W5GWI7-F1
#
_entry.id   AF-A0A7W5GWI7-F1
#
_cell.length_a   1.000
_cell.length_b   1.000
_cell.length_c   1.000
_cell.angle_alpha   90.00
_cell.angle_beta   90.00
_cell.angle_gamma   90.00
#
_symmetry.space_group_name_H-M   'P 1'
#
loop_
_entity.id
_entity.type
_entity.pdbx_description
1 polymer ?
#
loop_
_entity_poly.entity_id
_entity_poly.type
_entity_poly.pdbx_seq_one_letter_code
_entity_poly.pdbx_strand_id
1 'polypeptide(L)'
;MTDTPRESVWTHQIDDVLSQIMREASICQVKMMDPGVIEAVLKNNDSVCGHQNPLAFKKLREALMMGFMVREKAYDVLGPIEAQALIDTIRERLRQRMEHH
;
A
#
# COMPACT_ATOMS: atom_id res chain seq x y z
N MET A 1 2.69 20.06 -16.39
CA MET A 1 2.34 20.35 -14.98
C MET A 1 3.58 20.06 -14.17
N THR A 2 4.15 21.06 -13.52
CA THR A 2 5.34 20.91 -12.68
C THR A 2 4.87 20.43 -11.32
N ASP A 3 5.18 19.17 -10.97
CA ASP A 3 4.97 18.65 -9.60
C ASP A 3 5.56 19.64 -8.60
N THR A 4 4.74 20.08 -7.65
CA THR A 4 5.22 20.91 -6.55
C THR A 4 6.04 20.04 -5.57
N PRO A 5 7.02 20.61 -4.85
CA PRO A 5 7.86 19.84 -3.90
C PRO A 5 7.08 19.10 -2.80
N ARG A 6 5.82 19.50 -2.55
CA ARG A 6 4.93 18.80 -1.60
C ARG A 6 4.33 17.54 -2.22
N GLU A 7 3.85 17.61 -3.45
CA GLU A 7 3.31 16.45 -4.18
C GLU A 7 4.36 15.35 -4.35
N SER A 8 5.63 15.72 -4.60
CA SER A 8 6.71 14.75 -4.74
C SER A 8 7.06 14.00 -3.45
N VAL A 9 7.03 14.67 -2.28
CA VAL A 9 7.28 14.02 -0.98
C VAL A 9 6.17 13.03 -0.64
N TRP A 10 4.91 13.40 -0.87
CA TRP A 10 3.77 12.49 -0.66
C TRP A 10 3.81 11.31 -1.63
N THR A 11 4.16 11.55 -2.89
CA THR A 11 4.35 10.51 -3.89
C THR A 11 5.38 9.48 -3.43
N HIS A 12 6.54 9.93 -2.95
CA HIS A 12 7.57 9.02 -2.45
C HIS A 12 7.14 8.22 -1.22
N GLN A 13 6.53 8.87 -0.23
CA GLN A 13 6.08 8.17 0.98
C GLN A 13 5.03 7.10 0.68
N ILE A 14 4.08 7.40 -0.20
CA ILE A 14 3.06 6.45 -0.59
C ILE A 14 3.68 5.32 -1.45
N ASP A 15 4.60 5.63 -2.37
CA ASP A 15 5.32 4.64 -3.19
C ASP A 15 6.14 3.66 -2.32
N ASP A 16 6.79 4.16 -1.26
CA ASP A 16 7.57 3.35 -0.32
C ASP A 16 6.67 2.38 0.47
N VAL A 17 5.55 2.88 1.00
CA VAL A 17 4.57 2.07 1.74
C VAL A 17 4.01 0.96 0.86
N LEU A 18 3.64 1.28 -0.39
CA LEU A 18 3.06 0.30 -1.30
C LEU A 18 4.09 -0.73 -1.77
N SER A 19 5.34 -0.30 -2.00
CA SER A 19 6.44 -1.21 -2.31
C SER A 19 6.68 -2.19 -1.17
N GLN A 20 6.60 -1.72 0.08
CA GLN A 20 6.68 -2.59 1.25
C GLN A 20 5.50 -3.55 1.34
N ILE A 21 4.25 -3.09 1.11
CA ILE A 21 3.07 -3.97 1.09
C ILE A 21 3.24 -5.09 0.05
N MET A 22 3.62 -4.75 -1.18
CA MET A 22 3.80 -5.74 -2.25
C MET A 22 4.92 -6.75 -1.91
N ARG A 23 6.05 -6.26 -1.39
CA ARG A 23 7.19 -7.11 -1.03
C ARG A 23 6.80 -8.13 0.04
N GLU A 24 6.19 -7.68 1.14
CA GLU A 24 5.86 -8.56 2.25
C GLU A 24 4.69 -9.49 1.93
N ALA A 25 3.71 -9.04 1.14
CA ALA A 25 2.62 -9.88 0.63
C ALA A 25 3.14 -11.00 -0.28
N SER A 26 4.12 -10.70 -1.15
CA SER A 26 4.76 -11.69 -2.01
C SER A 26 5.50 -12.76 -1.20
N ILE A 27 6.24 -12.36 -0.16
CA ILE A 27 6.94 -13.29 0.74
C ILE A 27 5.96 -14.24 1.45
N CYS A 28 4.80 -13.74 1.88
CA CYS A 28 3.76 -14.53 2.56
C CYS A 28 2.81 -15.26 1.59
N GLN A 29 2.94 -15.01 0.28
CA GLN A 29 1.99 -15.46 -0.76
C GLN A 29 0.54 -15.06 -0.44
N VAL A 30 0.33 -13.84 0.07
CA VAL A 30 -0.99 -13.30 0.41
C VAL A 30 -1.65 -12.75 -0.85
N LYS A 31 -2.86 -13.21 -1.15
CA LYS A 31 -3.67 -12.73 -2.28
C LYS A 31 -4.37 -11.43 -1.94
N MET A 32 -3.64 -10.33 -1.96
CA MET A 32 -4.10 -8.99 -1.51
C MET A 32 -5.39 -8.48 -2.20
N MET A 33 -5.71 -8.98 -3.39
CA MET A 33 -6.89 -8.58 -4.16
C MET A 33 -8.13 -9.42 -3.86
N ASP A 34 -7.99 -10.53 -3.13
CA ASP A 34 -9.12 -11.38 -2.79
C ASP A 34 -9.99 -10.67 -1.72
N PRO A 35 -11.34 -10.74 -1.83
CA PRO A 35 -12.23 -10.11 -0.87
C PRO A 35 -11.95 -10.57 0.57
N GLY A 36 -11.87 -9.64 1.52
CA GLY A 36 -11.70 -9.94 2.95
C GLY A 36 -10.26 -10.17 3.41
N VAL A 37 -9.28 -10.27 2.49
CA VAL A 37 -7.88 -10.53 2.85
C VAL A 37 -7.26 -9.36 3.60
N ILE A 38 -7.49 -8.13 3.16
CA ILE A 38 -6.95 -6.93 3.81
C ILE A 38 -7.47 -6.85 5.26
N GLU A 39 -8.76 -7.09 5.47
CA GLU A 39 -9.39 -7.10 6.79
C GLU A 39 -8.83 -8.21 7.69
N ALA A 40 -8.57 -9.40 7.12
CA ALA A 40 -7.94 -10.50 7.84
C ALA A 40 -6.52 -10.14 8.29
N VAL A 41 -5.70 -9.57 7.40
CA VAL A 41 -4.34 -9.11 7.74
C VAL A 41 -4.37 -8.06 8.85
N LEU A 42 -5.27 -7.06 8.76
CA LEU A 42 -5.43 -6.02 9.77
C LEU A 42 -5.85 -6.58 11.14
N LYS A 43 -6.71 -7.61 11.14
CA LYS A 43 -7.11 -8.38 12.32
C LYS A 43 -6.05 -9.37 12.81
N ASN A 44 -4.85 -9.36 12.21
CA ASN A 44 -3.74 -10.24 12.54
C ASN A 44 -4.07 -11.73 12.34
N ASN A 45 -4.89 -12.05 11.33
CA ASN A 45 -5.24 -13.41 10.94
C ASN A 45 -4.32 -13.88 9.80
N ASP A 46 -3.30 -14.69 10.12
CA ASP A 46 -2.28 -15.21 9.20
C ASP A 46 -2.71 -16.46 8.41
N SER A 47 -3.97 -16.92 8.58
CA SER A 47 -4.55 -18.00 7.77
C SER A 47 -4.69 -17.66 6.29
N VAL A 48 -4.56 -16.38 5.92
CA VAL A 48 -4.56 -15.90 4.52
C VAL A 48 -3.21 -16.06 3.82
N CYS A 49 -2.16 -16.46 4.54
CA CYS A 49 -0.83 -16.69 3.97
C CYS A 49 -0.78 -18.03 3.23
N GLY A 50 -0.38 -18.00 1.95
CA GLY A 50 -0.01 -19.23 1.22
C GLY A 50 1.32 -19.82 1.71
N HIS A 51 2.19 -18.98 2.28
CA HIS A 51 3.45 -19.38 2.90
C HIS A 51 3.63 -18.69 4.27
N GLN A 52 3.87 -19.50 5.31
CA GLN A 52 3.99 -18.99 6.67
C GLN A 52 5.33 -18.28 6.89
N ASN A 53 5.26 -16.96 7.10
CA ASN A 53 6.40 -16.14 7.51
C ASN A 53 5.93 -15.07 8.51
N PRO A 54 5.98 -15.35 9.83
CA PRO A 54 5.44 -14.45 10.84
C PRO A 54 6.06 -13.04 10.84
N LEU A 55 7.34 -12.93 10.50
CA LEU A 55 8.03 -11.64 10.42
C LEU A 55 7.53 -10.81 9.24
N ALA A 56 7.43 -11.42 8.05
CA ALA A 56 6.91 -10.74 6.86
C ALA A 56 5.43 -10.39 7.03
N PHE A 57 4.63 -11.28 7.62
CA PHE A 57 3.21 -11.02 7.88
C PHE A 57 3.00 -9.83 8.84
N LYS A 58 3.81 -9.75 9.90
CA LYS A 58 3.80 -8.59 10.81
C LYS A 58 4.12 -7.29 10.06
N LYS A 59 5.18 -7.30 9.23
CA LYS A 59 5.57 -6.12 8.42
C LYS A 59 4.51 -5.73 7.39
N LEU A 60 3.84 -6.72 6.78
CA LEU A 60 2.72 -6.49 5.87
C LEU A 60 1.58 -5.75 6.58
N ARG A 61 1.20 -6.23 7.77
CA ARG A 61 0.16 -5.59 8.59
C ARG A 61 0.54 -4.15 8.98
N GLU A 62 1.78 -3.93 9.42
CA GLU A 62 2.29 -2.60 9.76
C GLU A 62 2.27 -1.65 8.55
N ALA A 63 2.69 -2.13 7.37
CA ALA A 63 2.67 -1.34 6.14
C ALA A 63 1.24 -0.99 5.70
N LEU A 64 0.29 -1.92 5.84
CA LEU A 64 -1.14 -1.64 5.57
C LEU A 64 -1.68 -0.54 6.50
N MET A 65 -1.40 -0.63 7.80
CA MET A 65 -1.79 0.42 8.76
C MET A 65 -1.19 1.77 8.39
N MET A 66 0.08 1.79 7.98
CA MET A 66 0.75 3.00 7.51
C MET A 66 0.08 3.57 6.26
N GLY A 67 -0.31 2.72 5.31
CA GLY A 67 -1.05 3.14 4.11
C GLY A 67 -2.36 3.86 4.43
N PHE A 68 -3.12 3.40 5.42
CA PHE A 68 -4.33 4.07 5.88
C PHE A 68 -4.05 5.45 6.49
N MET A 69 -3.02 5.56 7.33
CA MET A 69 -2.64 6.83 7.96
C MET A 69 -2.11 7.87 6.95
N VAL A 70 -1.29 7.43 6.00
CA VAL A 70 -0.76 8.32 4.94
C VAL A 70 -1.90 8.80 4.05
N ARG A 71 -2.85 7.93 3.72
CA ARG A 71 -4.05 8.31 2.96
C ARG A 71 -4.86 9.38 3.68
N GLU A 72 -5.18 9.17 4.96
CA GLU A 72 -5.95 10.14 5.77
C GLU A 72 -5.25 11.49 5.83
N LYS A 73 -3.93 11.51 6.08
CA LYS A 73 -3.15 12.76 6.06
C LYS A 73 -3.09 13.42 4.69
N ALA A 74 -3.03 12.65 3.60
CA ALA A 74 -3.06 13.19 2.25
C ALA A 74 -4.41 13.88 1.96
N TYR A 75 -5.53 13.29 2.41
CA TYR A 75 -6.85 13.93 2.35
C TYR A 75 -6.90 15.23 3.16
N ASP A 76 -6.32 15.26 4.36
CA ASP A 76 -6.29 16.45 5.21
C ASP A 76 -5.41 17.58 4.64
N VAL A 77 -4.30 17.24 3.97
CA VAL A 77 -3.27 18.20 3.51
C VAL A 77 -3.50 18.67 2.08
N LEU A 78 -3.94 17.80 1.18
CA LEU A 78 -4.15 18.08 -0.25
C LEU A 78 -5.63 18.31 -0.59
N GLY A 79 -6.54 17.94 0.30
CA GLY A 79 -7.96 17.87 -0.02
C GLY A 79 -8.30 16.65 -0.89
N PRO A 80 -9.59 16.30 -0.99
CA PRO A 80 -10.01 15.00 -1.51
C PRO A 80 -9.76 14.76 -3.00
N ILE A 81 -9.79 15.82 -3.82
CA ILE A 81 -9.60 15.70 -5.28
C ILE A 81 -8.12 15.41 -5.59
N GLU A 82 -7.21 16.20 -5.02
CA GLU A 82 -5.77 16.07 -5.24
C GLU A 82 -5.22 14.79 -4.62
N ALA A 83 -5.69 14.42 -3.42
CA ALA A 83 -5.34 13.14 -2.79
C ALA A 83 -5.78 11.94 -3.63
N GLN A 84 -6.99 11.98 -4.23
CA GLN A 84 -7.46 10.90 -5.08
C GLN A 84 -6.65 10.80 -6.39
N ALA A 85 -6.33 11.92 -7.03
CA ALA A 85 -5.48 11.93 -8.23
C ALA A 85 -4.06 11.38 -7.97
N LEU A 86 -3.49 11.69 -6.80
CA LEU A 86 -2.22 11.13 -6.35
C LEU A 86 -2.32 9.61 -6.13
N ILE A 87 -3.36 9.15 -5.44
CA ILE A 87 -3.62 7.72 -5.21
C ILE A 87 -3.75 6.96 -6.54
N ASP A 88 -4.47 7.51 -7.52
CA ASP A 88 -4.67 6.86 -8.81
C ASP A 88 -3.38 6.81 -9.64
N THR A 89 -2.59 7.89 -9.64
CA THR A 89 -1.26 7.91 -10.26
C THR A 89 -0.36 6.80 -9.72
N ILE A 90 -0.41 6.61 -8.40
CA ILE A 90 0.39 5.60 -7.74
C ILE A 90 -0.12 4.20 -8.01
N ARG A 91 -1.44 3.98 -7.95
CA ARG A 91 -2.08 2.70 -8.32
C ARG A 91 -1.67 2.26 -9.72
N GLU A 92 -1.64 3.19 -10.66
CA GLU A 92 -1.21 2.91 -12.03
C GLU A 92 0.27 2.53 -12.12
N ARG A 93 1.17 3.25 -11.41
CA ARG A 93 2.60 2.89 -11.32
C ARG A 93 2.81 1.49 -10.74
N LEU A 94 2.01 1.11 -9.75
CA LEU A 94 2.07 -0.23 -9.17
C LEU A 94 1.60 -1.31 -10.14
N ARG A 95 0.47 -1.09 -10.82
CA ARG A 95 -0.06 -2.01 -11.83
C ARG A 95 1.02 -2.30 -12.88
N GLN A 96 1.67 -1.26 -13.38
CA GLN A 96 2.77 -1.39 -14.35
C GLN A 96 3.93 -2.21 -13.79
N ARG A 97 4.33 -2.00 -12.53
CA ARG A 97 5.39 -2.80 -11.89
C ARG A 97 4.99 -4.26 -11.70
N MET A 98 3.73 -4.54 -11.41
CA MET A 98 3.23 -5.90 -11.21
C MET A 98 3.05 -6.69 -12.52
N GLU A 99 2.75 -6.03 -13.64
CA GLU A 99 2.62 -6.69 -14.95
C GLU A 99 3.97 -7.16 -15.54
N HIS A 100 5.08 -6.68 -14.98
CA HIS A 100 6.42 -7.04 -15.41
C HIS A 100 7.10 -8.09 -14.49
N HIS A 101 6.37 -8.67 -13.54
CA HIS A 101 6.84 -9.71 -12.62
C HIS A 101 5.95 -10.96 -12.69
#